data_AF-A0AAU3QAH2-F1
#
_entry.id   AF-A0AAU3QAH2-F1
#
_cell.length_a   1.000
_cell.length_b   1.000
_cell.length_c   1.000
_cell.angle_alpha   90.00
_cell.angle_beta   90.00
_cell.angle_gamma   90.00
#
_symmetry.space_group_name_H-M   'P 1'
#
loop_
_entity.id
_entity.type
_entity.pdbx_description
1 polymer ?
#
loop_
_entity_poly.entity_id
_entity_poly.type
_entity_poly.pdbx_seq_one_letter_code
_entity_poly.pdbx_strand_id
1 'polypeptide(L)'
;MAYGLKTEYRLRMCAQVVLHAARGRSNSRIAAETGLHLDTVRLWRGRFADGGIAGLADRRRSGRPPAFTPLQAAGVTALACRLPAETGVPLSRWTAPELAREVVERGITPFVSAATVRRWLAQNALKPWQHRSWIFITDPGFRTKAGRVLDLYARTWQGHPLGPNEYVISADEKTSIQARCRCHTLAPG
;
A
#
# COMPACT_ATOMS: atom_id res chain seq x y z
N MET A 1 -33.74 12.88 13.80
CA MET A 1 -32.27 12.92 13.85
C MET A 1 -31.76 13.58 12.56
N ALA A 2 -31.36 14.84 12.61
CA ALA A 2 -30.86 15.56 11.44
C ALA A 2 -29.33 15.39 11.38
N TYR A 3 -28.85 14.47 10.54
CA TYR A 3 -27.43 14.44 10.20
C TYR A 3 -27.09 15.71 9.41
N GLY A 4 -26.27 16.59 9.99
CA GLY A 4 -25.72 17.74 9.29
C GLY A 4 -24.79 17.27 8.18
N LEU A 5 -25.33 17.10 6.98
CA LEU A 5 -24.55 16.77 5.79
C LEU A 5 -23.63 17.96 5.47
N LYS A 6 -22.33 17.78 5.71
CA LYS A 6 -21.30 18.75 5.31
C LYS A 6 -21.28 18.81 3.79
N THR A 7 -21.77 19.91 3.22
CA THR A 7 -21.75 20.16 1.77
C THR A 7 -20.51 20.98 1.43
N GLU A 8 -19.83 20.62 0.34
CA GLU A 8 -18.71 21.41 -0.18
C GLU A 8 -19.17 22.87 -0.43
N TYR A 9 -18.40 23.83 0.09
CA TYR A 9 -18.74 25.26 -0.01
C TYR A 9 -18.99 25.69 -1.46
N ARG A 10 -18.18 25.21 -2.40
CA ARG A 10 -18.34 25.48 -3.83
C ARG A 10 -19.68 25.00 -4.35
N LEU A 11 -20.08 23.77 -4.02
CA LEU A 11 -21.33 23.17 -4.48
C LEU A 11 -22.53 23.96 -3.96
N ARG A 12 -22.49 24.37 -2.68
CA ARG A 12 -23.49 25.29 -2.09
C ARG A 12 -23.57 26.59 -2.90
N MET A 13 -22.43 27.20 -3.24
CA MET A 13 -22.38 28.45 -4.00
C MET A 13 -22.97 28.31 -5.39
N CYS A 14 -22.63 27.22 -6.09
CA CYS A 14 -23.19 26.91 -7.40
C CYS A 14 -24.71 26.73 -7.34
N ALA A 15 -25.20 26.00 -6.33
CA ALA A 15 -26.64 25.77 -6.13
C ALA A 15 -27.40 27.08 -5.85
N GLN A 16 -26.81 28.00 -5.06
CA GLN A 16 -27.41 29.31 -4.81
C GLN A 16 -27.51 30.15 -6.09
N VAL A 17 -26.47 30.18 -6.92
CA VAL A 17 -26.50 30.85 -8.22
C VAL A 17 -27.64 30.32 -9.10
N VAL A 18 -27.76 28.99 -9.20
CA VAL A 18 -28.82 28.34 -9.99
C VAL A 18 -30.21 28.64 -9.43
N LEU A 19 -30.39 28.56 -8.10
CA LEU A 19 -31.67 28.85 -7.45
C LEU A 19 -32.11 30.32 -7.66
N HIS A 20 -31.17 31.26 -7.57
CA HIS A 20 -31.45 32.66 -7.83
C HIS A 20 -31.78 32.92 -9.30
N ALA A 21 -31.09 32.25 -10.23
CA ALA A 21 -31.41 32.30 -11.64
C ALA A 21 -32.81 31.73 -11.95
N ALA A 22 -33.19 30.62 -11.34
CA ALA A 22 -34.52 30.00 -11.48
C ALA A 22 -35.64 30.92 -10.96
N ARG A 23 -35.34 31.81 -10.01
CA ARG A 23 -36.25 32.86 -9.51
C ARG A 23 -36.28 34.12 -10.40
N GLY A 24 -35.72 34.07 -11.60
CA GLY A 24 -35.72 35.17 -12.56
C GLY A 24 -34.72 36.30 -12.25
N ARG A 25 -33.76 36.11 -11.34
CA ARG A 25 -32.76 37.15 -11.03
C ARG A 25 -31.76 37.32 -12.17
N SER A 26 -31.39 38.58 -12.46
CA SER A 26 -30.33 38.92 -13.42
C SER A 26 -28.95 38.54 -12.89
N ASN A 27 -27.97 38.34 -13.78
CA ASN A 27 -26.61 37.95 -13.38
C ASN A 27 -25.95 38.97 -12.44
N SER A 28 -26.17 40.27 -12.67
CA SER A 28 -25.65 41.35 -11.82
C SER A 28 -26.25 41.30 -10.42
N ARG A 29 -27.56 41.03 -10.30
CA ARG A 29 -28.23 40.90 -9.01
C ARG A 29 -27.73 39.68 -8.24
N ILE A 30 -27.57 38.54 -8.92
CA ILE A 30 -27.02 37.32 -8.31
C ILE A 30 -25.60 37.58 -7.79
N ALA A 31 -24.75 38.21 -8.60
CA ALA A 31 -23.37 38.54 -8.23
C ALA A 31 -23.31 39.39 -6.94
N ALA A 32 -24.14 40.43 -6.85
CA ALA A 32 -24.25 41.28 -5.66
C ALA A 32 -24.74 40.52 -4.41
N GLU A 33 -25.74 39.64 -4.56
CA GLU A 33 -26.32 38.90 -3.45
C GLU A 33 -25.43 37.73 -2.96
N THR A 34 -24.67 37.10 -3.86
CA THR A 34 -23.77 35.98 -3.51
C THR A 34 -22.34 36.42 -3.21
N GLY A 35 -21.98 37.67 -3.49
CA GLY A 35 -20.60 38.17 -3.41
C GLY A 35 -19.64 37.56 -4.44
N LEU A 36 -20.17 37.00 -5.53
CA LEU A 36 -19.38 36.35 -6.57
C LEU A 36 -19.13 37.30 -7.73
N HIS A 37 -18.00 37.13 -8.43
CA HIS A 37 -17.76 37.84 -9.67
C HIS A 37 -18.81 37.49 -10.74
N LEU A 38 -19.17 38.46 -11.58
CA LEU A 38 -20.20 38.29 -12.62
C LEU A 38 -19.89 37.12 -13.57
N ASP A 39 -18.62 36.93 -13.92
CA ASP A 39 -18.21 35.84 -14.82
C ASP A 39 -18.32 34.46 -14.16
N THR A 40 -18.15 34.37 -12.85
CA THR A 40 -18.41 33.13 -12.09
C THR A 40 -19.89 32.78 -12.13
N VAL A 41 -20.77 33.78 -11.98
CA VAL A 41 -22.23 33.59 -12.11
C VAL A 41 -22.59 33.14 -13.52
N ARG A 42 -22.05 33.80 -14.56
CA ARG A 42 -22.24 33.42 -15.97
C ARG A 42 -21.78 31.98 -16.23
N LEU A 43 -20.59 31.63 -15.75
CA LEU A 43 -20.02 30.29 -15.90
C LEU A 43 -20.94 29.22 -15.31
N TRP A 44 -21.41 29.39 -14.07
CA TRP A 44 -22.25 28.39 -13.41
C TRP A 44 -23.63 28.29 -14.03
N ARG A 45 -24.23 29.42 -14.42
CA ARG A 45 -25.50 29.40 -15.16
C ARG A 45 -25.37 28.72 -16.52
N GLY A 46 -24.30 29.01 -17.26
CA GLY A 46 -24.01 28.36 -18.55
C GLY A 46 -23.83 26.86 -18.37
N ARG A 47 -22.97 26.43 -17.43
CA ARG A 47 -22.79 25.01 -17.12
C ARG A 47 -24.07 24.29 -16.73
N PHE A 48 -24.93 24.96 -15.95
CA PHE A 48 -26.22 24.39 -15.59
C PHE A 48 -27.20 24.34 -16.78
N ALA A 49 -27.20 25.36 -17.65
CA ALA A 49 -28.00 25.33 -18.86
C ALA A 49 -27.57 24.21 -19.82
N ASP A 50 -26.26 23.97 -19.94
CA ASP A 50 -25.69 22.96 -20.84
C ASP A 50 -25.85 21.53 -20.31
N GLY A 51 -25.74 21.33 -18.98
CA GLY A 51 -25.58 19.99 -18.38
C GLY A 51 -26.41 19.74 -17.11
N GLY A 52 -27.35 20.63 -16.78
CA GLY A 52 -28.17 20.55 -15.58
C GLY A 52 -27.33 20.42 -14.30
N ILE A 53 -27.78 19.58 -13.37
CA ILE A 53 -27.08 19.31 -12.11
C ILE A 53 -25.69 18.71 -12.35
N ALA A 54 -25.53 17.85 -13.37
CA ALA A 54 -24.23 17.25 -13.71
C ALA A 54 -23.20 18.32 -14.16
N GLY A 55 -23.67 19.41 -14.78
CA GLY A 55 -22.83 20.56 -15.14
C GLY A 55 -22.20 21.28 -13.95
N LEU A 56 -22.74 21.10 -12.73
CA LEU A 56 -22.22 21.69 -11.49
C LEU A 56 -21.11 20.86 -10.83
N ALA A 57 -20.85 19.64 -11.31
CA ALA A 57 -19.79 18.78 -10.79
C ALA A 57 -18.39 19.38 -11.06
N ASP A 58 -17.37 18.96 -10.30
CA ASP A 58 -16.01 19.37 -10.62
C ASP A 58 -15.55 18.70 -11.92
N ARG A 59 -15.01 19.50 -12.85
CA ARG A 59 -14.49 18.95 -14.09
C ARG A 59 -13.14 18.29 -13.81
N ARG A 60 -12.86 17.19 -14.50
CA ARG A 60 -11.52 16.58 -14.47
C ARG A 60 -10.49 17.64 -14.83
N ARG A 61 -9.60 17.92 -13.89
CA ARG A 61 -8.44 18.78 -14.12
C ARG A 61 -7.37 17.92 -14.80
N SER A 62 -6.67 18.48 -15.79
CA SER A 62 -5.57 17.80 -16.47
C SER A 62 -4.45 17.38 -15.52
N GLY A 63 -4.38 17.98 -14.33
CA GLY A 63 -3.34 17.69 -13.34
C GLY A 63 -1.97 18.14 -13.84
N ARG A 64 -0.93 17.87 -13.05
CA ARG A 64 0.45 18.05 -13.50
C ARG A 64 0.78 16.94 -14.50
N PRO A 65 1.38 17.25 -15.66
CA PRO A 65 1.86 16.23 -16.58
C PRO A 65 2.79 15.24 -15.85
N PRO A 66 2.70 13.94 -16.13
CA PRO A 66 3.54 12.94 -15.47
C PRO A 66 5.02 13.19 -15.81
N ALA A 67 5.87 13.14 -14.79
CA ALA A 67 7.32 13.35 -14.95
C ALA A 67 8.04 12.16 -15.62
N PHE A 68 7.38 11.01 -15.68
CA PHE A 68 7.93 9.76 -16.20
C PHE A 68 6.95 9.14 -17.18
N THR A 69 7.49 8.55 -18.25
CA THR A 69 6.67 7.85 -19.24
C THR A 69 6.25 6.47 -18.71
N PRO A 70 5.16 5.88 -19.25
CA PRO A 70 4.79 4.50 -18.94
C PRO A 70 5.91 3.50 -19.24
N LEU A 71 6.69 3.74 -20.30
CA LEU A 71 7.82 2.90 -20.68
C LEU A 71 8.92 2.90 -19.61
N GLN A 72 9.24 4.06 -19.03
CA GLN A 72 10.22 4.15 -17.94
C GLN A 72 9.75 3.39 -16.69
N ALA A 73 8.47 3.54 -16.32
CA ALA A 73 7.89 2.82 -15.18
C ALA A 73 7.88 1.29 -15.42
N ALA A 74 7.58 0.85 -16.65
CA ALA A 74 7.64 -0.56 -17.03
C ALA A 74 9.08 -1.11 -16.98
N GLY A 75 10.08 -0.34 -17.44
CA GLY A 75 11.49 -0.71 -17.35
C GLY A 75 11.96 -0.92 -15.90
N VAL A 76 11.55 -0.03 -14.98
CA VAL A 76 11.83 -0.19 -13.54
C VAL A 76 11.18 -1.46 -12.99
N THR A 77 9.94 -1.71 -13.37
CA THR A 77 9.17 -2.88 -12.93
C THR A 77 9.83 -4.18 -13.43
N ALA A 78 10.24 -4.22 -14.69
CA ALA A 78 10.94 -5.37 -15.27
C ALA A 78 12.30 -5.63 -14.60
N LEU A 79 13.03 -4.58 -14.20
CA LEU A 79 14.27 -4.73 -13.45
C LEU A 79 14.01 -5.29 -12.04
N ALA A 80 12.97 -4.78 -11.36
CA ALA A 80 12.59 -5.23 -10.03
C ALA A 80 12.18 -6.71 -9.96
N CYS A 81 11.73 -7.28 -11.08
CA CYS A 81 11.36 -8.69 -11.20
C CYS A 81 12.54 -9.63 -11.53
N ARG A 82 13.75 -9.09 -11.73
CA ARG A 82 14.98 -9.88 -11.93
C ARG A 82 15.76 -10.01 -10.63
N LEU A 83 16.52 -11.10 -10.48
CA LEU A 83 17.41 -11.24 -9.32
C LEU A 83 18.60 -10.27 -9.47
N PRO A 84 19.01 -9.54 -8.43
CA PRO A 84 20.15 -8.63 -8.57
C PRO A 84 21.44 -9.35 -8.97
N ALA A 85 21.62 -10.61 -8.56
CA ALA A 85 22.73 -11.46 -9.00
C ALA A 85 22.78 -11.65 -10.53
N GLU A 86 21.63 -11.70 -11.22
CA GLU A 86 21.56 -11.80 -12.69
C GLU A 86 21.94 -10.48 -13.38
N THR A 87 22.03 -9.41 -12.61
CA THR A 87 22.27 -8.06 -13.13
C THR A 87 23.71 -7.58 -12.90
N GLY A 88 24.56 -8.40 -12.28
CA GLY A 88 25.98 -8.10 -12.07
C GLY A 88 26.27 -7.30 -10.80
N VAL A 89 25.28 -7.04 -9.96
CA VAL A 89 25.46 -6.35 -8.68
C VAL A 89 25.57 -7.34 -7.52
N PRO A 90 26.44 -7.09 -6.51
CA PRO A 90 26.64 -7.98 -5.37
C PRO A 90 25.52 -7.83 -4.33
N LEU A 91 24.26 -7.81 -4.78
CA LEU A 91 23.08 -7.70 -3.93
C LEU A 91 22.30 -9.02 -3.93
N SER A 92 21.83 -9.43 -2.76
CA SER A 92 20.95 -10.59 -2.64
C SER A 92 19.50 -10.26 -2.99
N ARG A 93 19.08 -9.00 -2.79
CA ARG A 93 17.73 -8.51 -3.05
C ARG A 93 17.74 -7.05 -3.50
N TRP A 94 16.69 -6.66 -4.21
CA TRP A 94 16.44 -5.27 -4.54
C TRP A 94 15.76 -4.53 -3.40
N THR A 95 16.38 -3.46 -2.91
CA THR A 95 15.69 -2.40 -2.19
C THR A 95 15.29 -1.27 -3.15
N ALA A 96 14.32 -0.43 -2.75
CA ALA A 96 13.89 0.68 -3.59
C ALA A 96 14.99 1.73 -3.88
N PRO A 97 15.89 2.09 -2.94
CA PRO A 97 17.03 2.95 -3.24
C PRO A 97 18.02 2.31 -4.22
N GLU A 98 18.27 1.01 -4.11
CA GLU A 98 19.17 0.30 -5.03
C GLU A 98 18.58 0.23 -6.44
N LEU A 99 17.29 -0.10 -6.56
CA LEU A 99 16.60 -0.03 -7.84
C LEU A 99 16.64 1.37 -8.44
N ALA A 100 16.43 2.42 -7.64
CA ALA A 100 16.49 3.79 -8.15
C ALA A 100 17.87 4.12 -8.74
N ARG A 101 18.95 3.69 -8.08
CA ARG A 101 20.33 3.86 -8.57
C ARG A 101 20.56 3.06 -9.84
N GLU A 102 20.20 1.78 -9.81
CA GLU A 102 20.44 0.85 -10.92
C GLU A 102 19.70 1.26 -12.19
N VAL A 103 18.45 1.74 -12.05
CA VAL A 103 17.65 2.20 -13.20
C VAL A 103 18.29 3.42 -13.86
N VAL A 104 18.92 4.31 -13.08
CA VAL A 104 19.65 5.47 -13.61
C VAL A 104 20.96 5.03 -14.26
N GLU A 105 21.71 4.14 -13.61
CA GLU A 105 22.99 3.62 -14.12
C GLU A 105 22.82 2.88 -15.45
N ARG A 106 21.70 2.16 -15.62
CA ARG A 106 21.32 1.49 -16.87
C ARG A 106 20.70 2.41 -17.93
N GLY A 107 20.51 3.69 -17.63
CA GLY A 107 19.91 4.66 -18.55
C GLY A 107 18.42 4.46 -18.84
N ILE A 108 17.69 3.71 -18.00
CA ILE A 108 16.24 3.50 -18.16
C ILE A 108 15.49 4.82 -17.91
N THR A 109 15.95 5.62 -16.96
CA THR A 109 15.45 6.98 -16.67
C THR A 109 16.62 7.88 -16.27
N PRO A 110 16.63 9.17 -16.66
CA PRO A 110 17.72 10.08 -16.27
C PRO A 110 17.79 10.34 -14.76
N PHE A 111 16.65 10.25 -14.07
CA PHE A 111 16.57 10.37 -12.62
C PHE A 111 15.33 9.62 -12.12
N VAL A 112 15.38 9.10 -10.90
CA VAL A 112 14.18 8.60 -10.20
C VAL A 112 14.45 8.56 -8.70
N SER A 113 13.44 8.91 -7.89
CA SER A 113 13.55 8.78 -6.44
C SER A 113 13.08 7.42 -5.96
N ALA A 114 13.65 6.93 -4.86
CA ALA A 114 13.22 5.69 -4.22
C ALA A 114 11.71 5.69 -3.87
N ALA A 115 11.13 6.86 -3.55
CA ALA A 115 9.70 6.99 -3.28
C ALA A 115 8.85 6.74 -4.53
N THR A 116 9.29 7.22 -5.70
CA THR A 116 8.62 6.94 -6.98
C THR A 116 8.72 5.47 -7.34
N VAL A 117 9.91 4.86 -7.16
CA VAL A 117 10.08 3.41 -7.33
C VAL A 117 9.13 2.63 -6.43
N ARG A 118 9.08 2.95 -5.12
CA ARG A 118 8.14 2.29 -4.18
C ARG A 118 6.69 2.41 -4.63
N ARG A 119 6.28 3.59 -5.13
CA ARG A 119 4.92 3.81 -5.64
C ARG A 119 4.61 2.93 -6.85
N TRP A 120 5.53 2.80 -7.81
CA TRP A 120 5.34 1.91 -8.96
C TRP A 120 5.29 0.44 -8.53
N LEU A 121 6.15 0.02 -7.61
CA LEU A 121 6.12 -1.35 -7.09
C LEU A 121 4.82 -1.64 -6.35
N ALA A 122 4.33 -0.71 -5.52
CA ALA A 122 3.06 -0.84 -4.81
C ALA A 122 1.86 -0.92 -5.76
N GLN A 123 1.84 -0.13 -6.84
CA GLN A 123 0.79 -0.19 -7.87
C GLN A 123 0.72 -1.55 -8.56
N ASN A 124 1.84 -2.25 -8.68
CA ASN A 124 1.94 -3.58 -9.26
C ASN A 124 1.94 -4.71 -8.19
N ALA A 125 1.67 -4.39 -6.93
CA ALA A 125 1.73 -5.31 -5.79
C ALA A 125 3.08 -6.07 -5.65
N LEU A 126 4.18 -5.48 -6.13
CA LEU A 126 5.51 -6.06 -6.09
C LEU A 126 6.24 -5.70 -4.79
N LYS A 127 6.90 -6.71 -4.20
CA LYS A 127 7.78 -6.54 -3.03
C LYS A 127 9.08 -7.33 -3.23
N PRO A 128 10.01 -6.87 -4.08
CA PRO A 128 11.25 -7.59 -4.39
C PRO A 128 12.12 -7.95 -3.17
N TRP A 129 11.99 -7.18 -2.08
CA TRP A 129 12.68 -7.42 -0.82
C TRP A 129 12.01 -8.46 0.09
N GLN A 130 10.80 -8.93 -0.24
CA GLN A 130 10.02 -9.82 0.61
C GLN A 130 9.79 -11.17 -0.09
N HIS A 131 10.33 -12.24 0.51
CA HIS A 131 9.89 -13.60 0.18
C HIS A 131 8.69 -13.97 1.04
N ARG A 132 7.68 -14.58 0.42
CA ARG A 132 6.69 -15.37 1.14
C ARG A 132 7.06 -16.83 0.92
N SER A 133 7.64 -17.46 1.94
CA SER A 133 7.69 -18.92 1.97
C SER A 133 6.34 -19.43 2.47
N TRP A 134 5.85 -20.49 1.82
CA TRP A 134 4.76 -21.28 2.35
C TRP A 134 5.36 -22.58 2.87
N ILE A 135 5.22 -22.84 4.17
CA ILE A 135 5.72 -24.09 4.74
C ILE A 135 4.68 -25.15 4.41
N PHE A 136 5.03 -26.04 3.49
CA PHE A 136 4.27 -27.25 3.23
C PHE A 136 4.80 -28.38 4.10
N ILE A 137 3.90 -29.11 4.76
CA ILE A 137 4.27 -30.28 5.56
C ILE A 137 4.64 -31.41 4.59
N THR A 138 5.94 -31.65 4.42
CA THR A 138 6.46 -32.70 3.53
C THR A 138 6.67 -34.04 4.24
N ASP A 139 6.72 -34.05 5.57
CA ASP A 139 6.94 -35.26 6.37
C ASP A 139 5.63 -36.06 6.53
N PRO A 140 5.54 -37.31 6.01
CA PRO A 140 4.36 -38.16 6.17
C PRO A 140 4.02 -38.44 7.65
N GLY A 141 5.03 -38.43 8.53
CA GLY A 141 4.87 -38.65 9.96
C GLY A 141 4.64 -37.37 10.78
N PHE A 142 4.45 -36.22 10.12
CA PHE A 142 4.39 -34.92 10.80
C PHE A 142 3.36 -34.89 11.92
N ARG A 143 2.13 -35.39 11.69
CA ARG A 143 1.06 -35.37 12.70
C ARG A 143 1.46 -36.10 13.97
N THR A 144 2.08 -37.28 13.84
CA THR A 144 2.54 -38.09 14.98
C THR A 144 3.71 -37.43 15.72
N LYS A 145 4.59 -36.72 15.01
CA LYS A 145 5.70 -35.98 15.64
C LYS A 145 5.20 -34.71 16.32
N ALA A 146 4.38 -33.93 15.63
CA ALA A 146 3.79 -32.70 16.14
C ALA A 146 2.88 -32.96 17.34
N GLY A 147 2.08 -34.02 17.31
CA GLY A 147 1.21 -34.42 18.42
C GLY A 147 1.96 -34.54 19.74
N ARG A 148 3.12 -35.22 19.75
CA ARG A 148 3.96 -35.35 20.96
C ARG A 148 4.43 -34.01 21.53
N VAL A 149 4.71 -33.05 20.67
CA VAL A 149 5.14 -31.70 21.10
C VAL A 149 3.93 -30.90 21.59
N LEU A 150 2.79 -30.99 20.89
CA LEU A 150 1.54 -30.32 21.26
C LEU A 150 0.99 -30.85 22.59
N ASP A 151 1.09 -32.16 22.85
CA ASP A 151 0.70 -32.78 24.12
C ASP A 151 1.51 -32.17 25.27
N LEU A 152 2.83 -32.02 25.10
CA LEU A 152 3.70 -31.40 26.10
C LEU A 152 3.31 -29.93 26.36
N TYR A 153 3.00 -29.16 25.32
CA TYR A 153 2.46 -27.80 25.50
C TYR A 153 1.11 -27.78 26.22
N ALA A 154 0.26 -28.78 25.98
CA ALA A 154 -0.99 -29.00 26.70
C ALA A 154 -0.80 -29.63 28.09
N ARG A 155 0.45 -29.73 28.58
CA ARG A 155 0.83 -30.38 29.85
C ARG A 155 0.32 -31.82 29.97
N THR A 156 0.39 -32.57 28.88
CA THR A 156 0.06 -33.99 28.81
C THR A 156 1.24 -34.77 28.24
N TRP A 157 1.55 -35.94 28.80
CA TRP A 157 2.58 -36.83 28.29
C TRP A 157 2.08 -38.27 28.30
N GLN A 158 2.13 -38.94 27.15
CA GLN A 158 1.65 -40.32 26.98
C GLN A 158 0.21 -40.55 27.49
N GLY A 159 -0.65 -39.53 27.36
CA GLY A 159 -2.05 -39.59 27.81
C GLY A 159 -2.29 -39.23 29.29
N HIS A 160 -1.26 -38.83 30.03
CA HIS A 160 -1.38 -38.44 31.43
C HIS A 160 -1.08 -36.95 31.64
N PRO A 161 -1.84 -36.24 32.48
CA PRO A 161 -1.57 -34.85 32.80
C PRO A 161 -0.29 -34.74 33.64
N LEU A 162 0.53 -33.75 33.33
CA LEU A 162 1.73 -33.44 34.10
C LEU A 162 1.35 -32.87 35.48
N GLY A 163 2.08 -33.28 36.50
CA GLY A 163 1.90 -32.83 37.87
C GLY A 163 2.27 -31.35 38.07
N PRO A 164 1.89 -30.76 39.23
CA PRO A 164 2.15 -29.35 39.53
C PRO A 164 3.65 -29.00 39.58
N ASN A 165 4.51 -29.97 39.86
CA ASN A 165 5.96 -29.81 39.95
C ASN A 165 6.72 -30.33 38.71
N GLU A 166 6.01 -30.70 37.64
CA GLU A 166 6.60 -31.15 36.38
C GLU A 166 6.59 -30.02 35.35
N TYR A 167 7.76 -29.70 34.79
CA TYR A 167 7.96 -28.55 33.93
C TYR A 167 8.38 -28.98 32.52
N VAL A 168 7.79 -28.35 31.51
CA VAL A 168 8.20 -28.50 30.11
C VAL A 168 9.08 -27.31 29.74
N ILE A 169 10.29 -27.59 29.25
CA ILE A 169 11.24 -26.57 28.81
C ILE A 169 11.39 -26.68 27.30
N SER A 170 10.89 -25.69 26.56
CA SER A 170 11.12 -25.57 25.12
C SER A 170 12.36 -24.71 24.86
N ALA A 171 13.38 -25.29 24.23
CA ALA A 171 14.60 -24.55 23.86
C ALA A 171 14.42 -23.70 22.59
N ASP A 172 13.46 -24.06 21.73
CA ASP A 172 13.19 -23.44 20.42
C ASP A 172 12.44 -22.09 20.54
N GLU A 173 11.67 -21.90 21.61
CA GLU A 173 10.94 -20.64 21.86
C GLU A 173 11.83 -19.48 22.32
N LYS A 174 13.12 -19.72 22.58
CA LYS A 174 14.10 -18.63 22.75
C LYS A 174 14.60 -18.17 21.38
N THR A 175 13.84 -17.27 20.76
CA THR A 175 14.33 -16.55 19.57
C THR A 175 15.71 -15.93 19.86
N SER A 176 16.72 -16.37 19.11
CA SER A 176 18.18 -16.07 19.22
C SER A 176 19.08 -17.18 19.83
N ILE A 177 18.57 -18.32 20.27
CA ILE A 177 19.42 -19.50 20.59
C ILE A 177 19.30 -20.52 19.46
N GLN A 178 20.21 -20.48 18.49
CA GLN A 178 20.33 -21.56 17.51
C GLN A 178 20.92 -22.80 18.20
N ALA A 179 20.22 -23.94 18.13
CA ALA A 179 20.81 -25.24 18.46
C ALA A 179 21.90 -25.58 17.42
N ARG A 180 23.12 -25.11 17.66
CA ARG A 180 24.30 -25.48 16.87
C ARG A 180 24.80 -26.84 17.33
N CYS A 181 25.29 -27.66 16.40
CA CYS A 181 26.00 -28.88 16.74
C CYS A 181 27.20 -28.56 17.64
N ARG A 182 27.56 -29.49 18.53
CA ARG A 182 28.75 -29.35 19.38
C ARG A 182 29.99 -29.15 18.51
N CYS A 183 30.75 -28.09 18.75
CA CYS A 183 32.04 -27.86 18.09
C CYS A 183 33.12 -28.84 18.59
N HIS A 184 32.94 -29.44 19.77
CA HIS A 184 33.92 -30.33 20.40
C HIS A 184 33.26 -31.61 20.94
N THR A 185 34.00 -32.72 20.87
CA THR A 185 33.53 -34.09 21.13
C THR A 185 33.56 -34.54 22.60
N LEU A 186 34.06 -33.73 23.52
CA LEU A 186 34.25 -34.17 24.92
C LEU A 186 32.97 -34.06 25.77
N ALA A 187 32.84 -34.96 26.74
CA ALA A 187 31.75 -34.98 27.71
C ALA A 187 31.91 -33.85 28.74
N PRO A 188 30.81 -33.30 29.30
CA PRO A 188 30.89 -32.26 30.31
C PRO A 188 31.55 -32.82 31.59
N GLY A 189 32.58 -32.13 32.07
CA GLY A 189 33.18 -32.36 33.39
C GLY A 189 32.40 -31.69 34.50
#